data_AF-A0A9E0PLT1-F1
#
_entry.id   AF-A0A9E0PLT1-F1
#
_cell.length_a   1.000
_cell.length_b   1.000
_cell.length_c   1.000
_cell.angle_alpha   90.00
_cell.angle_beta   90.00
_cell.angle_gamma   90.00
#
_symmetry.space_group_name_H-M   'P 1'
#
loop_
_entity.id
_entity.type
_entity.pdbx_description
1 polymer ?
#
loop_
_entity_poly.entity_id
_entity_poly.type
_entity_poly.pdbx_seq_one_letter_code
_entity_poly.pdbx_strand_id
1 'polypeptide(L)'
;MRIAAITLAAAATLMAAGSALAATQGTDVDFIKASRCRGIATSAAADTADLDAWLKSASKTRSMAVMDKASVAEDAGRREAKTTNAERKARLANELSGPCQAFKG
;
A
#
# COMPACT_ATOMS: atom_id res chain seq x y z
N MET A 1 13.09 28.64 -36.36
CA MET A 1 14.04 28.52 -35.24
C MET A 1 13.19 28.47 -33.97
N ARG A 2 12.80 27.28 -33.49
CA ARG A 2 13.52 26.35 -32.60
C ARG A 2 13.64 26.84 -31.14
N ILE A 3 12.79 26.23 -30.28
CA ILE A 3 13.06 25.65 -28.94
C ILE A 3 13.30 26.70 -27.83
N ALA A 4 12.59 26.71 -26.68
CA ALA A 4 12.60 25.62 -25.71
C ALA A 4 11.37 25.61 -24.77
N ALA A 5 10.74 24.43 -24.68
CA ALA A 5 9.87 24.04 -23.59
C ALA A 5 10.75 23.63 -22.39
N ILE A 6 10.51 24.21 -21.23
CA ILE A 6 11.15 23.78 -19.98
C ILE A 6 10.28 22.69 -19.37
N THR A 7 10.64 21.44 -19.65
CA THR A 7 10.16 20.26 -18.95
C THR A 7 10.74 20.27 -17.53
N LEU A 8 9.91 20.53 -16.51
CA LEU A 8 10.29 20.21 -15.14
C LEU A 8 10.31 18.68 -14.99
N ALA A 9 11.53 18.16 -14.95
CA ALA A 9 11.83 16.76 -14.69
C ALA A 9 11.25 16.35 -13.33
N ALA A 10 10.34 15.39 -13.36
CA ALA A 10 9.97 14.60 -12.20
C ALA A 10 11.22 13.85 -11.71
N ALA A 11 11.79 14.29 -10.59
CA ALA A 11 12.75 13.50 -9.84
C ALA A 11 12.01 12.37 -9.11
N ALA A 12 11.54 11.40 -9.88
CA ALA A 12 11.14 10.10 -9.36
C ALA A 12 12.41 9.28 -9.14
N THR A 13 13.06 9.48 -8.00
CA THR A 13 14.02 8.48 -7.49
C THR A 13 13.22 7.29 -6.98
N LEU A 14 12.67 6.52 -7.92
CA LEU A 14 12.19 5.17 -7.69
C LEU A 14 13.43 4.29 -7.51
N MET A 15 13.87 4.14 -6.28
CA MET A 15 14.62 2.95 -5.88
C MET A 15 13.65 1.77 -5.90
N ALA A 16 13.36 1.27 -7.10
CA ALA A 16 12.86 -0.08 -7.30
C ALA A 16 14.02 -1.04 -7.02
N ALA A 17 14.33 -1.25 -5.74
CA ALA A 17 15.12 -2.38 -5.31
C ALA A 17 14.21 -3.61 -5.33
N GLY A 18 14.04 -4.17 -6.54
CA GLY A 18 13.64 -5.55 -6.71
C GLY A 18 14.75 -6.44 -6.16
N SER A 19 14.55 -6.94 -4.95
CA SER A 19 15.22 -8.13 -4.45
C SER A 19 14.22 -8.87 -3.58
N ALA A 20 13.42 -9.70 -4.25
CA ALA A 20 12.96 -10.93 -3.64
C ALA A 20 14.20 -11.66 -3.13
N LEU A 21 14.21 -12.02 -1.84
CA LEU A 21 14.84 -13.20 -1.25
C LEU A 21 14.63 -13.12 0.28
N ALA A 22 13.68 -13.92 0.77
CA ALA A 22 13.64 -14.47 2.13
C ALA A 22 13.74 -13.51 3.34
N ALA A 23 12.73 -12.66 3.50
CA ALA A 23 12.12 -12.38 4.80
C ALA A 23 10.62 -12.67 4.67
N THR A 24 10.24 -13.94 4.75
CA THR A 24 8.96 -14.54 4.25
C THR A 24 7.67 -13.92 4.81
N GLN A 25 7.77 -12.91 5.68
CA GLN A 25 6.66 -12.28 6.39
C GLN A 25 6.74 -10.74 6.43
N GLY A 26 7.78 -10.09 5.87
CA GLY A 26 7.98 -8.63 5.91
C GLY A 26 8.41 -8.08 7.28
N THR A 27 8.52 -6.75 7.42
CA THR A 27 8.73 -6.07 8.71
C THR A 27 7.40 -5.72 9.40
N ASP A 28 7.44 -5.27 10.66
CA ASP A 28 6.23 -4.78 11.35
C ASP A 28 5.60 -3.58 10.62
N VAL A 29 6.46 -2.74 10.03
CA VAL A 29 6.03 -1.59 9.22
C VAL A 29 5.34 -2.06 7.95
N ASP A 30 5.86 -3.10 7.30
CA ASP A 30 5.22 -3.69 6.11
C ASP A 30 3.87 -4.30 6.47
N PHE A 31 3.77 -4.96 7.63
CA PHE A 31 2.51 -5.52 8.11
C PHE A 31 1.44 -4.45 8.28
N ILE A 32 1.78 -3.35 8.96
CA ILE A 32 0.86 -2.22 9.16
C ILE A 32 0.46 -1.58 7.82
N LYS A 33 1.42 -1.40 6.89
CA LYS A 33 1.14 -0.85 5.55
C LYS A 33 0.22 -1.77 4.73
N ALA A 34 0.48 -3.08 4.74
CA ALA A 34 -0.36 -4.06 4.05
C ALA A 34 -1.79 -4.08 4.61
N SER A 35 -1.95 -3.96 5.93
CA SER A 35 -3.28 -3.84 6.56
C SER A 35 -4.01 -2.57 6.11
N ARG A 36 -3.30 -1.44 6.01
CA ARG A 36 -3.87 -0.22 5.43
C ARG A 36 -4.34 -0.44 3.99
N CYS A 37 -3.48 -1.04 3.15
CA CYS A 37 -3.79 -1.38 1.76
C CYS A 37 -5.04 -2.26 1.64
N ARG A 38 -5.17 -3.27 2.50
CA ARG A 38 -6.37 -4.12 2.58
C ARG A 38 -7.62 -3.31 2.90
N GLY A 39 -7.53 -2.39 3.85
CA GLY A 39 -8.64 -1.50 4.23
C GLY A 39 -9.12 -0.60 3.08
N ILE A 40 -8.17 -0.01 2.33
CA ILE A 40 -8.52 0.77 1.13
C ILE A 40 -9.16 -0.13 0.08
N ALA A 41 -8.53 -1.25 -0.25
CA ALA A 41 -8.97 -2.17 -1.31
C ALA A 41 -10.38 -2.69 -1.02
N THR A 42 -10.66 -3.08 0.22
CA THR A 42 -12.00 -3.52 0.66
C THR A 42 -13.06 -2.44 0.40
N SER A 43 -12.80 -1.20 0.80
CA SER A 43 -13.77 -0.10 0.60
C SER A 43 -13.85 0.40 -0.84
N ALA A 44 -12.82 0.19 -1.64
CA ALA A 44 -12.81 0.47 -3.07
C ALA A 44 -13.40 -0.68 -3.91
N ALA A 45 -13.83 -1.78 -3.28
CA ALA A 45 -14.26 -3.02 -3.95
C ALA A 45 -13.20 -3.57 -4.93
N ALA A 46 -11.92 -3.40 -4.58
CA ALA A 46 -10.79 -3.95 -5.31
C ALA A 46 -10.38 -5.33 -4.73
N ASP A 47 -9.65 -6.11 -5.51
CA ASP A 47 -9.18 -7.43 -5.08
C ASP A 47 -8.22 -7.35 -3.88
N THR A 48 -8.52 -8.14 -2.85
CA THR A 48 -7.77 -8.28 -1.60
C THR A 48 -7.10 -9.64 -1.44
N ALA A 49 -7.31 -10.62 -2.33
CA ALA A 49 -6.92 -12.01 -2.11
C ALA A 49 -5.42 -12.16 -1.75
N ASP A 50 -4.54 -11.50 -2.50
CA ASP A 50 -3.10 -11.56 -2.24
C ASP A 50 -2.70 -10.83 -0.95
N LEU A 51 -3.37 -9.70 -0.65
CA LEU A 51 -3.16 -8.97 0.60
C LEU A 51 -3.59 -9.81 1.81
N ASP A 52 -4.72 -10.49 1.70
CA ASP A 52 -5.24 -11.38 2.73
C ASP A 52 -4.30 -12.57 2.97
N ALA A 53 -3.79 -13.17 1.89
CA ALA A 53 -2.83 -14.26 1.96
C ALA A 53 -1.51 -13.82 2.60
N TRP A 54 -0.98 -12.67 2.18
CA TRP A 54 0.25 -12.10 2.73
C TRP A 54 0.09 -11.76 4.22
N LEU A 55 -0.98 -11.06 4.60
CA LEU A 55 -1.28 -10.69 5.99
C LEU A 55 -1.47 -11.93 6.88
N LYS A 56 -2.13 -12.96 6.37
CA LYS A 56 -2.30 -14.23 7.10
C LYS A 56 -0.97 -14.92 7.35
N SER A 57 -0.06 -14.91 6.38
CA SER A 57 1.30 -15.43 6.57
C SER A 57 2.07 -14.60 7.58
N ALA A 58 2.06 -13.27 7.38
CA ALA A 58 2.86 -12.31 8.13
C ALA A 58 2.41 -12.09 9.58
N SER A 59 1.15 -12.38 9.92
CA SER A 59 0.60 -12.20 11.28
C SER A 59 1.15 -13.19 12.30
N LYS A 60 1.65 -14.36 11.85
CA LYS A 60 2.07 -15.46 12.74
C LYS A 60 3.23 -15.11 13.66
N THR A 61 4.07 -14.15 13.29
CA THR A 61 5.24 -13.74 14.08
C THR A 61 5.09 -12.35 14.70
N ARG A 62 3.89 -11.75 14.68
CA ARG A 62 3.67 -10.37 15.15
C ARG A 62 3.28 -10.33 16.62
N SER A 63 3.78 -9.31 17.31
CA SER A 63 3.32 -8.99 18.66
C SER A 63 1.90 -8.41 18.62
N MET A 64 1.18 -8.51 19.75
CA MET A 64 -0.16 -7.92 19.88
C MET A 64 -0.14 -6.40 19.59
N ALA A 65 0.89 -5.69 20.03
CA ALA A 65 1.03 -4.26 19.77
C ALA A 65 1.12 -3.91 18.27
N VAL A 66 1.68 -4.80 17.46
CA VAL A 66 1.73 -4.63 16.00
C VAL A 66 0.38 -4.96 15.37
N MET A 67 -0.30 -6.00 15.85
CA MET A 67 -1.65 -6.37 15.41
C MET A 67 -2.67 -5.25 15.68
N ASP A 68 -2.59 -4.60 16.84
CA ASP A 68 -3.47 -3.47 17.17
C ASP A 68 -3.23 -2.27 16.24
N LYS A 69 -1.97 -1.92 15.99
CA LYS A 69 -1.60 -0.86 15.03
C LYS A 69 -2.05 -1.18 13.62
N ALA A 70 -1.96 -2.44 13.21
CA ALA A 70 -2.40 -2.92 11.92
C ALA A 70 -3.93 -2.80 11.77
N SER A 71 -4.69 -3.15 12.80
CA SER A 71 -6.15 -2.97 12.85
C SER A 71 -6.54 -1.48 12.71
N VAL A 72 -5.86 -0.60 13.44
CA VAL A 72 -6.07 0.86 13.33
C VAL A 72 -5.76 1.36 11.91
N ALA A 73 -4.69 0.86 11.30
CA ALA A 73 -4.30 1.24 9.95
C ALA A 73 -5.29 0.74 8.88
N GLU A 74 -5.80 -0.49 9.02
CA GLU A 74 -6.87 -1.01 8.16
C GLU A 74 -8.14 -0.17 8.27
N ASP A 75 -8.56 0.15 9.49
CA ASP A 75 -9.71 1.00 9.77
C ASP A 75 -9.56 2.40 9.17
N ALA A 76 -8.37 2.99 9.27
CA ALA A 76 -8.06 4.27 8.65
C ALA A 76 -8.19 4.17 7.12
N GLY A 77 -7.58 3.16 6.49
CA GLY A 77 -7.67 2.93 5.04
C GLY A 77 -9.12 2.77 4.57
N ARG A 78 -9.93 2.00 5.30
CA ARG A 78 -11.36 1.80 5.03
C ARG A 78 -12.14 3.12 5.11
N ARG A 79 -11.90 3.93 6.15
CA ARG A 79 -12.57 5.23 6.33
C ARG A 79 -12.16 6.21 5.23
N GLU A 80 -10.88 6.26 4.87
CA GLU A 80 -10.38 7.15 3.84
C GLU A 80 -10.93 6.83 2.46
N ALA A 81 -11.04 5.53 2.13
CA ALA A 81 -11.56 5.04 0.86
C ALA A 81 -13.06 5.31 0.65
N LYS A 82 -13.83 5.52 1.73
CA LYS A 82 -15.25 5.94 1.67
C LYS A 82 -15.46 7.40 1.25
N THR A 83 -14.39 8.13 0.98
CA THR A 83 -14.47 9.52 0.56
C THR A 83 -15.28 9.73 -0.71
N THR A 84 -15.95 10.87 -0.82
CA THR A 84 -16.59 11.35 -2.05
C THR A 84 -15.69 12.31 -2.84
N ASN A 85 -14.57 12.76 -2.26
CA ASN A 85 -13.65 13.70 -2.91
C ASN A 85 -12.82 12.99 -3.99
N ALA A 86 -12.93 13.47 -5.23
CA ALA A 86 -12.32 12.83 -6.40
C ALA A 86 -10.79 12.78 -6.35
N GLU A 87 -10.14 13.85 -5.90
CA GLU A 87 -8.67 13.90 -5.78
C GLU A 87 -8.16 12.88 -4.76
N ARG A 88 -8.84 12.77 -3.61
CA ARG A 88 -8.53 11.77 -2.59
C ARG A 88 -8.71 10.35 -3.13
N LYS A 89 -9.79 10.09 -3.87
CA LYS A 89 -9.98 8.78 -4.52
C LYS A 89 -8.84 8.46 -5.48
N ALA A 90 -8.42 9.42 -6.31
CA ALA A 90 -7.30 9.23 -7.24
C ALA A 90 -5.99 8.91 -6.51
N ARG A 91 -5.70 9.60 -5.39
CA ARG A 91 -4.50 9.29 -4.57
C ARG A 91 -4.55 7.89 -3.97
N LEU A 92 -5.70 7.46 -3.45
CA LEU A 92 -5.85 6.11 -2.88
C LEU A 92 -5.76 5.02 -3.96
N ALA A 93 -6.26 5.31 -5.17
CA ALA A 93 -6.09 4.41 -6.31
C ALA A 93 -4.60 4.29 -6.70
N ASN A 94 -3.85 5.40 -6.70
CA ASN A 94 -2.40 5.39 -6.93
C ASN A 94 -1.63 4.66 -5.83
N GLU A 95 -2.11 4.73 -4.58
CA GLU A 95 -1.53 3.96 -3.48
C GLU A 95 -1.74 2.45 -3.71
N LEU A 96 -2.95 2.06 -4.12
CA LEU A 96 -3.27 0.67 -4.46
C LEU A 96 -2.45 0.16 -5.65
N SER A 97 -2.28 0.95 -6.71
CA SER A 97 -1.53 0.56 -7.91
C SER A 97 -0.01 0.73 -7.80
N GLY A 98 0.48 1.41 -6.77
CA GLY A 98 1.91 1.60 -6.52
C GLY A 98 2.35 0.87 -5.24
N PRO A 99 2.51 1.56 -4.11
CA PRO A 99 3.04 1.00 -2.86
C PRO A 99 2.40 -0.33 -2.42
N CYS A 100 1.08 -0.48 -2.56
CA CYS A 100 0.39 -1.69 -2.13
C CYS A 100 0.71 -2.93 -2.98
N GLN A 101 1.25 -2.76 -4.18
CA GLN A 101 1.67 -3.88 -5.04
C GLN A 101 2.85 -4.65 -4.44
N ALA A 102 3.63 -4.04 -3.54
CA ALA A 102 4.73 -4.73 -2.85
C ALA A 102 4.27 -5.91 -1.97
N PHE A 103 2.97 -5.99 -1.66
CA PHE A 103 2.36 -7.02 -0.83
C PHE A 103 1.44 -7.96 -1.61
N LYS A 104 1.32 -7.77 -2.93
CA LYS A 104 0.58 -8.63 -3.84
C LYS A 104 1.60 -9.51 -4.55
N GLY A 105 1.46 -10.83 -4.39
CA GLY A 105 2.42 -11.82 -4.88
C GLY A 105 2.40 -11.97 -6.39
#